data_AF-A0AAQ2EWK5-F1
#
_entry.id   AF-A0AAQ2EWK5-F1
#
_cell.length_a   1.000
_cell.length_b   1.000
_cell.length_c   1.000
_cell.angle_alpha   90.00
_cell.angle_beta   90.00
_cell.angle_gamma   90.00
#
_symmetry.space_group_name_H-M   'P 1'
#
loop_
_entity.id
_entity.type
_entity.pdbx_description
1 polymer ?
#
loop_
_entity_poly.entity_id
_entity_poly.type
_entity_poly.pdbx_seq_one_letter_code
_entity_poly.pdbx_strand_id
1 'polypeptide(L)'
;MTKLVLAIDDDKLVHHIVDEALSRTCKILHAKNGEEGLRLAKKYRPDIILLDVEMPGLSGFEVCEQLKKLEDTTEIPVMFLSSRADISERMRGYNAGAADYIVKPFNAEELLARINVLDDYRKTSSQLKQDVQRAQTTAEIAMTDSGDMGRIMRYVGQSYHAHDLNTLSAHFLEFFMPMELDVAVAFWYHQDAMFYSSEGAIQPIEQELFEKHKDGSRFVDFGRRTIINYPKVSLLIKNMPVDDVAVYGRYKDLFPHILEATDAKIRDMEVSEDALNKVEHIGQVFAELSDHLSGVGDHYSGKVAEFQTVLESDKLAVLESSERERLQELYEHFTYLSDELTIIKYKLGEVTEVRQQLIESLNKIAKPWGEDEVASQADIELF
;
A
#
# COMPACT_ATOMS: atom_id res chain seq x y z
N MET A 1 -13.04 15.07 -41.19
CA MET A 1 -14.33 15.77 -41.03
C MET A 1 -14.28 17.09 -41.76
N THR A 2 -15.38 17.53 -42.34
CA THR A 2 -15.51 18.85 -42.99
C THR A 2 -15.56 19.94 -41.91
N LYS A 3 -14.75 21.01 -42.05
CA LYS A 3 -14.64 22.10 -41.05
C LYS A 3 -15.95 22.87 -40.96
N LEU A 4 -16.41 23.19 -39.76
CA LEU A 4 -17.58 24.03 -39.51
C LEU A 4 -17.15 25.47 -39.24
N VAL A 5 -17.48 26.37 -40.15
CA VAL A 5 -17.16 27.79 -40.05
C VAL A 5 -18.43 28.57 -39.73
N LEU A 6 -18.40 29.42 -38.71
CA LEU A 6 -19.48 30.36 -38.41
C LEU A 6 -19.08 31.75 -38.91
N ALA A 7 -19.79 32.27 -39.90
CA ALA A 7 -19.65 33.63 -40.38
C ALA A 7 -20.69 34.53 -39.71
N ILE A 8 -20.24 35.63 -39.10
CA ILE A 8 -21.06 36.60 -38.38
C ILE A 8 -20.87 37.95 -39.05
N ASP A 9 -21.84 38.38 -39.84
CA ASP A 9 -21.83 39.64 -40.60
C ASP A 9 -23.28 40.08 -40.86
N ASP A 10 -23.58 41.38 -40.80
CA ASP A 10 -24.92 41.89 -41.11
C ASP A 10 -25.15 42.08 -42.63
N ASP A 11 -24.07 42.10 -43.44
CA ASP A 11 -24.12 42.19 -44.89
C ASP A 11 -24.25 40.81 -45.56
N LYS A 12 -25.38 40.62 -46.25
CA LYS A 12 -25.66 39.39 -47.04
C LYS A 12 -24.67 39.20 -48.20
N LEU A 13 -24.06 40.26 -48.73
CA LEU A 13 -23.05 40.13 -49.77
C LEU A 13 -21.80 39.45 -49.21
N VAL A 14 -21.39 39.76 -47.99
CA VAL A 14 -20.25 39.11 -47.35
C VAL A 14 -20.53 37.63 -47.12
N HIS A 15 -21.74 37.27 -46.65
CA HIS A 15 -22.14 35.86 -46.55
C HIS A 15 -22.02 35.14 -47.90
N HIS A 16 -22.44 35.78 -49.01
CA HIS A 16 -22.33 35.19 -50.34
C HIS A 16 -20.88 35.01 -50.79
N ILE A 17 -20.00 35.98 -50.51
CA ILE A 17 -18.57 35.89 -50.81
C ILE A 17 -17.92 34.76 -50.00
N VAL A 18 -18.26 34.63 -48.72
CA VAL A 18 -17.78 33.54 -47.84
C VAL A 18 -18.27 32.18 -48.35
N ASP A 19 -19.53 32.09 -48.79
CA ASP A 19 -20.07 30.86 -49.41
C ASP A 19 -19.32 30.50 -50.70
N GLU A 20 -19.09 31.47 -51.58
CA GLU A 20 -18.34 31.24 -52.82
C GLU A 20 -16.90 30.79 -52.54
N ALA A 21 -16.25 31.41 -51.54
CA ALA A 21 -14.88 31.10 -51.16
C ALA A 21 -14.72 29.72 -50.49
N LEU A 22 -15.67 29.32 -49.63
CA LEU A 22 -15.46 28.21 -48.69
C LEU A 22 -16.41 27.01 -48.85
N SER A 23 -17.52 27.11 -49.58
CA SER A 23 -18.56 26.06 -49.67
C SER A 23 -18.05 24.70 -50.17
N ARG A 24 -16.94 24.69 -50.92
CA ARG A 24 -16.33 23.46 -51.44
C ARG A 24 -15.51 22.68 -50.39
N THR A 25 -15.06 23.34 -49.33
CA THR A 25 -14.12 22.77 -48.35
C THR A 25 -14.66 22.79 -46.92
N CYS A 26 -15.59 23.69 -46.61
CA CYS A 26 -16.13 23.93 -45.28
C CYS A 26 -17.67 23.89 -45.30
N LYS A 27 -18.26 23.50 -44.16
CA LYS A 27 -19.67 23.73 -43.85
C LYS A 27 -19.78 25.11 -43.21
N ILE A 28 -20.70 25.93 -43.69
CA ILE A 28 -20.82 27.32 -43.27
C ILE A 28 -22.14 27.51 -42.52
N LEU A 29 -22.07 28.17 -41.37
CA LEU A 29 -23.22 28.71 -40.64
C LEU A 29 -23.13 30.22 -40.72
N HIS A 30 -24.27 30.88 -40.91
CA HIS A 30 -24.36 32.34 -40.98
C HIS A 30 -25.11 32.88 -39.77
N ALA A 31 -24.65 34.01 -39.25
CA ALA A 31 -25.33 34.80 -38.24
C ALA A 31 -25.40 36.25 -38.69
N LYS A 32 -26.59 36.85 -38.64
CA LYS A 32 -26.82 38.23 -39.12
C LYS A 32 -26.45 39.33 -38.11
N ASN A 33 -26.06 38.95 -36.90
CA ASN A 33 -25.66 39.88 -35.84
C ASN A 33 -24.91 39.14 -34.72
N GLY A 34 -24.29 39.91 -33.82
CA GLY A 34 -23.51 39.39 -32.70
C GLY A 34 -24.29 38.47 -31.75
N GLU A 35 -25.54 38.79 -31.41
CA GLU A 35 -26.37 37.97 -30.51
C GLU A 35 -26.65 36.57 -31.08
N GLU A 36 -27.01 36.51 -32.36
CA GLU A 36 -27.20 35.24 -33.06
C GLU A 36 -25.88 34.49 -33.18
N GLY A 37 -24.78 35.19 -33.46
CA GLY A 37 -23.44 34.62 -33.53
C GLY A 37 -23.04 33.92 -32.23
N LEU A 38 -23.20 34.57 -31.09
CA LEU A 38 -22.93 34.01 -29.77
C LEU A 38 -23.77 32.75 -29.50
N ARG A 39 -25.08 32.81 -29.82
CA ARG A 39 -25.99 31.68 -29.64
C ARG A 39 -25.59 30.48 -30.51
N LEU A 40 -25.24 30.72 -31.77
CA LEU A 40 -24.81 29.67 -32.71
C LEU A 40 -23.45 29.11 -32.34
N ALA A 41 -22.50 29.94 -31.91
CA ALA A 41 -21.19 29.50 -31.45
C ALA A 41 -21.31 28.53 -30.27
N LYS A 42 -22.14 28.87 -29.27
CA LYS A 42 -22.38 27.99 -28.12
C LYS A 42 -23.07 26.68 -28.51
N LYS A 43 -24.07 26.76 -29.40
CA LYS A 43 -24.88 25.59 -29.79
C LYS A 43 -24.12 24.61 -30.67
N TYR A 44 -23.38 25.12 -31.65
CA TYR A 44 -22.78 24.30 -32.71
C TYR A 44 -21.28 24.10 -32.55
N ARG A 45 -20.61 24.85 -31.66
CA ARG A 45 -19.16 24.79 -31.40
C ARG A 45 -18.35 24.73 -32.70
N PRO A 46 -18.42 25.78 -33.54
CA PRO A 46 -17.74 25.80 -34.82
C PRO A 46 -16.22 25.67 -34.64
N ASP A 47 -15.57 25.18 -35.68
CA ASP A 47 -14.12 25.03 -35.76
C ASP A 47 -13.43 26.41 -35.83
N ILE A 48 -14.04 27.38 -36.50
CA ILE A 48 -13.55 28.76 -36.69
C ILE A 48 -14.74 29.71 -36.73
N ILE A 49 -14.57 30.92 -36.21
CA ILE A 49 -15.53 32.01 -36.32
C ILE A 49 -14.93 33.13 -37.19
N LEU A 50 -15.63 33.51 -38.26
CA LEU A 50 -15.38 34.72 -39.04
C LEU A 50 -16.31 35.80 -38.51
N LEU A 51 -15.75 36.94 -38.12
CA LEU A 51 -16.49 37.97 -37.39
C LEU A 51 -16.28 39.34 -38.02
N ASP A 52 -17.37 39.99 -38.42
CA ASP A 52 -17.31 41.39 -38.80
C ASP A 52 -17.10 42.30 -37.59
N VAL A 53 -16.39 43.41 -37.79
CA VAL A 53 -16.12 44.39 -36.74
C VAL A 53 -17.28 45.38 -36.56
N GLU A 54 -17.88 45.82 -37.68
CA GLU A 54 -18.81 46.94 -37.75
C GLU A 54 -20.26 46.46 -37.93
N MET A 55 -20.81 45.83 -36.89
CA MET A 55 -22.21 45.38 -36.90
C MET A 55 -23.12 46.30 -36.06
N PRO A 56 -24.42 46.45 -36.43
CA PRO A 56 -25.42 47.08 -35.58
C PRO A 56 -25.63 46.34 -34.26
N GLY A 57 -25.67 47.09 -33.15
CA GLY A 57 -25.84 46.52 -31.81
C GLY A 57 -24.50 46.16 -31.19
N LEU A 58 -24.22 44.87 -31.01
CA LEU A 58 -22.95 44.38 -30.47
C LEU A 58 -21.86 44.46 -31.54
N SER A 59 -20.79 45.19 -31.24
CA SER A 59 -19.62 45.26 -32.11
C SER A 59 -18.90 43.90 -32.16
N GLY A 60 -18.16 43.65 -33.24
CA GLY A 60 -17.36 42.42 -33.36
C GLY A 60 -16.36 42.25 -32.22
N PHE A 61 -15.79 43.33 -31.71
CA PHE A 61 -14.87 43.27 -30.56
C PHE A 61 -15.59 42.76 -29.30
N GLU A 62 -16.78 43.28 -28.99
CA GLU A 62 -17.56 42.83 -27.83
C GLU A 62 -18.00 41.37 -27.96
N VAL A 63 -18.37 40.94 -29.17
CA VAL A 63 -18.70 39.53 -29.45
C VAL A 63 -17.48 38.65 -29.22
N CYS A 64 -16.31 39.03 -29.73
CA CYS A 64 -15.07 38.28 -29.54
C CYS A 64 -14.73 38.15 -28.05
N GLU A 65 -14.78 39.25 -27.29
CA GLU A 65 -14.52 39.22 -25.85
C GLU A 65 -15.49 38.29 -25.10
N GLN A 66 -16.77 38.30 -25.46
CA GLN A 66 -17.76 37.40 -24.86
C GLN A 66 -17.48 35.93 -25.19
N LEU A 67 -17.12 35.62 -26.44
CA LEU A 67 -16.73 34.26 -26.85
C LEU A 67 -15.51 33.77 -26.07
N LYS A 68 -14.53 34.67 -25.81
CA LYS A 68 -13.31 34.32 -25.09
C LYS A 68 -13.50 34.16 -23.58
N LYS A 69 -14.57 34.71 -23.01
CA LYS A 69 -14.93 34.57 -21.59
C LYS A 69 -15.67 33.27 -21.25
N LEU A 70 -16.18 32.54 -22.24
CA LEU A 70 -16.96 31.32 -22.02
C LEU A 70 -16.12 30.06 -22.25
N GLU A 71 -16.14 29.12 -21.30
CA GLU A 71 -15.38 27.86 -21.38
C GLU A 71 -15.69 27.06 -22.66
N ASP A 72 -16.96 27.04 -23.08
CA ASP A 72 -17.42 26.33 -24.29
C ASP A 72 -16.89 26.89 -25.61
N THR A 73 -16.46 28.17 -25.64
CA THR A 73 -16.12 28.88 -26.88
C THR A 73 -14.76 29.56 -26.85
N THR A 74 -14.08 29.59 -25.70
CA THR A 74 -12.82 30.31 -25.51
C THR A 74 -11.70 29.78 -26.43
N GLU A 75 -11.71 28.48 -26.71
CA GLU A 75 -10.73 27.83 -27.58
C GLU A 75 -11.01 28.00 -29.07
N ILE A 76 -12.21 28.46 -29.45
CA ILE A 76 -12.58 28.62 -30.87
C ILE A 76 -11.83 29.82 -31.45
N PRO A 77 -10.98 29.65 -32.47
CA PRO A 77 -10.29 30.77 -33.10
C PRO A 77 -11.30 31.72 -33.77
N VAL A 78 -11.17 33.01 -33.46
CA VAL A 78 -11.96 34.09 -34.05
C VAL A 78 -11.06 34.85 -35.01
N MET A 79 -11.50 35.03 -36.25
CA MET A 79 -10.84 35.83 -37.26
C MET A 79 -11.72 37.00 -37.65
N PHE A 80 -11.20 38.21 -37.50
CA PHE A 80 -11.93 39.40 -37.91
C PHE A 80 -11.90 39.59 -39.43
N LEU A 81 -13.03 39.97 -40.00
CA LEU A 81 -13.16 40.47 -41.36
C LEU A 81 -13.57 41.93 -41.27
N SER A 82 -12.75 42.87 -41.72
CA SER A 82 -13.02 44.30 -41.48
C SER A 82 -12.70 45.18 -42.67
N SER A 83 -13.46 46.26 -42.85
CA SER A 83 -13.16 47.30 -43.85
C SER A 83 -12.01 48.23 -43.43
N ARG A 84 -11.57 48.17 -42.17
CA ARG A 84 -10.50 49.02 -41.62
C ARG A 84 -9.14 48.34 -41.71
N ALA A 85 -8.16 49.05 -42.29
CA ALA A 85 -6.80 48.57 -42.50
C ALA A 85 -5.77 49.15 -41.52
N ASP A 86 -6.17 50.08 -40.65
CA ASP A 86 -5.24 50.74 -39.75
C ASP A 86 -4.72 49.81 -38.66
N ILE A 87 -3.49 50.08 -38.22
CA ILE A 87 -2.78 49.26 -37.23
C ILE A 87 -3.51 49.29 -35.89
N SER A 88 -4.12 50.41 -35.51
CA SER A 88 -4.88 50.54 -34.26
C SER A 88 -6.05 49.56 -34.15
N GLU A 89 -6.82 49.37 -35.23
CA GLU A 89 -7.94 48.41 -35.23
C GLU A 89 -7.47 46.97 -35.20
N ARG A 90 -6.38 46.64 -35.89
CA ARG A 90 -5.76 45.31 -35.79
C ARG A 90 -5.33 45.01 -34.36
N MET A 91 -4.69 45.99 -33.70
CA MET A 91 -4.29 45.87 -32.30
C MET A 91 -5.51 45.71 -31.37
N ARG A 92 -6.60 46.43 -31.61
CA ARG A 92 -7.87 46.21 -30.89
C ARG A 92 -8.39 44.79 -31.06
N GLY A 93 -8.33 44.24 -32.28
CA GLY A 93 -8.75 42.87 -32.56
C GLY A 93 -7.94 41.83 -31.78
N TYR A 94 -6.62 41.97 -31.78
CA TYR A 94 -5.75 41.10 -30.98
C TYR A 94 -6.03 41.23 -29.47
N ASN A 95 -6.23 42.45 -28.96
CA ASN A 95 -6.55 42.69 -27.55
C ASN A 95 -7.91 42.11 -27.13
N ALA A 96 -8.88 42.04 -28.05
CA ALA A 96 -10.16 41.38 -27.82
C ALA A 96 -10.07 39.83 -27.81
N GLY A 97 -8.91 39.27 -28.19
CA GLY A 97 -8.64 37.84 -28.21
C GLY A 97 -8.82 37.16 -29.57
N ALA A 98 -8.85 37.91 -30.67
CA ALA A 98 -8.87 37.30 -32.00
C ALA A 98 -7.53 36.63 -32.35
N ALA A 99 -7.64 35.55 -33.11
CA ALA A 99 -6.49 34.77 -33.59
C ALA A 99 -5.90 35.36 -34.88
N ASP A 100 -6.72 36.01 -35.71
CA ASP A 100 -6.28 36.66 -36.94
C ASP A 100 -7.21 37.80 -37.38
N TYR A 101 -6.79 38.58 -38.36
CA TYR A 101 -7.49 39.74 -38.89
C TYR A 101 -7.25 39.88 -40.40
N ILE A 102 -8.33 39.95 -41.19
CA ILE A 102 -8.33 40.16 -42.64
C ILE A 102 -9.04 41.46 -43.00
N VAL A 103 -8.44 42.24 -43.89
CA VAL A 103 -9.03 43.46 -44.43
C VAL A 103 -9.87 43.15 -45.68
N LYS A 104 -11.08 43.68 -45.75
CA LYS A 104 -11.97 43.63 -46.92
C LYS A 104 -11.50 44.66 -47.97
N PRO A 105 -11.51 44.34 -49.28
CA PRO A 105 -11.89 43.07 -49.88
C PRO A 105 -10.77 42.02 -49.80
N PHE A 106 -11.13 40.78 -49.45
CA PHE A 106 -10.24 39.63 -49.46
C PHE A 106 -10.58 38.69 -50.63
N ASN A 107 -9.61 37.90 -51.07
CA ASN A 107 -9.84 36.84 -52.05
C ASN A 107 -10.06 35.48 -51.36
N ALA A 108 -10.62 34.53 -52.10
CA ALA A 108 -10.93 33.20 -51.58
C ALA A 108 -9.69 32.42 -51.14
N GLU A 109 -8.56 32.59 -51.84
CA GLU A 109 -7.30 31.90 -51.53
C GLU A 109 -6.71 32.37 -50.19
N GLU A 110 -6.70 33.68 -49.92
CA GLU A 110 -6.23 34.25 -48.66
C GLU A 110 -7.10 33.79 -47.48
N LEU A 111 -8.43 33.88 -47.64
CA LEU A 111 -9.37 33.47 -46.58
C LEU A 111 -9.20 31.98 -46.24
N LEU A 112 -9.12 31.11 -47.26
CA LEU A 112 -8.95 29.67 -47.08
C LEU A 112 -7.58 29.33 -46.47
N ALA A 113 -6.51 30.01 -46.89
CA ALA A 113 -5.17 29.79 -46.34
C ALA A 113 -5.12 30.11 -44.85
N ARG A 114 -5.66 31.27 -44.42
CA ARG A 114 -5.71 31.67 -43.01
C ARG A 114 -6.58 30.73 -42.18
N ILE A 115 -7.73 30.32 -42.72
CA ILE A 115 -8.58 29.28 -42.11
C ILE A 115 -7.82 27.98 -41.88
N ASN A 116 -7.02 27.53 -42.85
CA ASN A 116 -6.24 26.30 -42.69
C ASN A 116 -5.19 26.41 -41.59
N VAL A 117 -4.47 27.53 -41.52
CA VAL A 117 -3.48 27.78 -40.45
C VAL A 117 -4.14 27.78 -39.06
N LEU A 118 -5.28 28.46 -38.92
CA LEU A 118 -6.01 28.50 -37.65
C LEU A 118 -6.58 27.13 -37.24
N ASP A 119 -7.06 26.35 -38.21
CA ASP A 119 -7.57 25.00 -37.97
C ASP A 119 -6.46 24.03 -37.54
N ASP A 120 -5.31 24.08 -38.20
CA ASP A 120 -4.15 23.24 -37.87
C ASP A 120 -3.59 23.62 -36.50
N TYR A 121 -3.53 24.92 -36.18
CA TYR A 121 -3.17 25.39 -34.85
C TYR A 121 -4.15 24.87 -33.78
N ARG A 122 -5.47 25.01 -33.98
CA ARG A 122 -6.50 24.50 -33.05
C ARG A 122 -6.33 23.00 -32.79
N LYS A 123 -6.17 22.20 -33.85
CA LYS A 123 -5.99 20.75 -33.75
C LYS A 123 -4.71 20.39 -32.99
N THR A 124 -3.61 21.05 -33.31
CA THR A 124 -2.31 20.79 -32.67
C THR A 124 -2.37 21.17 -31.18
N SER A 125 -2.93 22.32 -30.83
CA SER A 125 -3.11 22.73 -29.43
C SER A 125 -4.02 21.77 -28.66
N SER A 126 -5.13 21.32 -29.27
CA SER A 126 -6.03 20.34 -28.65
C SER A 126 -5.34 19.00 -28.43
N GLN A 127 -4.54 18.54 -29.40
CA GLN A 127 -3.79 17.28 -29.29
C GLN A 127 -2.74 17.38 -28.18
N LEU A 128 -1.97 18.48 -28.14
CA LEU A 128 -0.94 18.69 -27.13
C LEU A 128 -1.54 18.73 -25.72
N LYS A 129 -2.70 19.38 -25.52
CA LYS A 129 -3.41 19.38 -24.24
C LYS A 129 -3.80 17.96 -23.81
N GLN A 130 -4.31 17.15 -24.73
CA GLN A 130 -4.65 15.76 -24.44
C GLN A 130 -3.42 14.91 -24.11
N ASP A 131 -2.32 15.10 -24.84
CA ASP A 131 -1.08 14.36 -24.63
C ASP A 131 -0.44 14.71 -23.27
N VAL A 132 -0.45 15.99 -22.89
CA VAL A 132 -0.03 16.42 -21.54
C VAL A 132 -0.91 15.80 -20.46
N GLN A 133 -2.23 15.81 -20.63
CA GLN A 133 -3.15 15.23 -19.64
C GLN A 133 -2.97 13.71 -19.50
N ARG A 134 -2.72 13.01 -20.62
CA ARG A 134 -2.41 11.57 -20.62
C ARG A 134 -1.07 11.27 -19.96
N ALA A 135 -0.03 12.05 -20.28
CA ALA A 135 1.28 11.91 -19.66
C ALA A 135 1.20 12.13 -18.14
N GLN A 136 0.46 13.16 -17.70
CA GLN A 136 0.23 13.44 -16.29
C GLN A 136 -0.52 12.29 -15.59
N THR A 137 -1.62 11.81 -16.16
CA THR A 137 -2.37 10.66 -15.61
C THR A 137 -1.47 9.42 -15.50
N THR A 138 -0.63 9.17 -16.49
CA THR A 138 0.30 8.03 -16.51
C THR A 138 1.37 8.17 -15.42
N ALA A 139 1.89 9.38 -15.22
CA ALA A 139 2.84 9.68 -14.14
C ALA A 139 2.18 9.50 -12.76
N GLU A 140 0.96 10.00 -12.56
CA GLU A 140 0.20 9.84 -11.31
C GLU A 140 -0.02 8.36 -10.95
N ILE A 141 -0.40 7.53 -11.93
CA ILE A 141 -0.55 6.07 -11.74
C ILE A 141 0.80 5.45 -11.32
N ALA A 142 1.87 5.73 -12.07
CA ALA A 142 3.20 5.17 -11.79
C ALA A 142 3.76 5.61 -10.43
N MET A 143 3.52 6.86 -10.02
CA MET A 143 3.91 7.40 -8.72
C MET A 143 3.14 6.70 -7.59
N THR A 144 1.84 6.45 -7.79
CA THR A 144 1.03 5.74 -6.80
C THR A 144 1.49 4.29 -6.63
N ASP A 145 1.73 3.57 -7.72
CA ASP A 145 2.24 2.19 -7.69
C ASP A 145 3.61 2.09 -6.99
N SER A 146 4.48 3.08 -7.23
CA SER A 146 5.78 3.16 -6.57
C SER A 146 5.65 3.44 -5.06
N GLY A 147 4.72 4.33 -4.68
CA GLY A 147 4.40 4.62 -3.28
C GLY A 147 3.86 3.38 -2.56
N ASP A 148 2.93 2.65 -3.19
CA ASP A 148 2.36 1.42 -2.66
C ASP A 148 3.43 0.33 -2.42
N MET A 149 4.38 0.16 -3.35
CA MET A 149 5.50 -0.77 -3.19
C MET A 149 6.44 -0.35 -2.03
N GLY A 150 6.76 0.94 -1.93
CA GLY A 150 7.56 1.46 -0.82
C GLY A 150 6.91 1.18 0.54
N ARG A 151 5.58 1.29 0.62
CA ARG A 151 4.81 0.97 1.83
C ARG A 151 4.80 -0.51 2.15
N ILE A 152 4.70 -1.38 1.13
CA ILE A 152 4.83 -2.84 1.32
C ILE A 152 6.22 -3.16 1.86
N MET A 153 7.27 -2.66 1.23
CA MET A 153 8.65 -2.94 1.66
C MET A 153 8.92 -2.48 3.08
N ARG A 154 8.40 -1.30 3.46
CA ARG A 154 8.47 -0.81 4.85
C ARG A 154 7.74 -1.74 5.82
N TYR A 155 6.51 -2.12 5.51
CA TYR A 155 5.74 -3.04 6.36
C TYR A 155 6.46 -4.39 6.51
N VAL A 156 6.96 -4.96 5.41
CA VAL A 156 7.73 -6.21 5.44
C VAL A 156 8.94 -6.05 6.35
N GLY A 157 9.72 -4.97 6.21
CA GLY A 157 10.85 -4.66 7.07
C GLY A 157 10.48 -4.52 8.56
N GLN A 158 9.41 -3.81 8.88
CA GLN A 158 8.89 -3.66 10.24
C GLN A 158 8.40 -5.00 10.81
N SER A 159 7.69 -5.79 10.01
CA SER A 159 7.15 -7.09 10.42
C SER A 159 8.24 -8.08 10.83
N TYR A 160 9.42 -8.04 10.20
CA TYR A 160 10.57 -8.87 10.60
C TYR A 160 11.01 -8.61 12.04
N HIS A 161 10.94 -7.35 12.48
CA HIS A 161 11.37 -6.89 13.81
C HIS A 161 10.24 -6.88 14.85
N ALA A 162 9.01 -7.26 14.47
CA ALA A 162 7.94 -7.47 15.43
C ALA A 162 8.18 -8.79 16.20
N HIS A 163 8.15 -8.73 17.52
CA HIS A 163 8.36 -9.89 18.41
C HIS A 163 7.14 -10.26 19.24
N ASP A 164 6.06 -9.48 19.08
CA ASP A 164 4.78 -9.71 19.70
C ASP A 164 3.66 -9.26 18.76
N LEU A 165 2.46 -9.79 19.00
CA LEU A 165 1.30 -9.52 18.16
C LEU A 165 0.82 -8.06 18.23
N ASN A 166 1.04 -7.34 19.35
CA ASN A 166 0.62 -5.95 19.45
C ASN A 166 1.48 -5.07 18.55
N THR A 167 2.80 -5.23 18.60
CA THR A 167 3.73 -4.50 17.72
C THR A 167 3.47 -4.81 16.26
N LEU A 168 3.26 -6.10 15.91
CA LEU A 168 2.89 -6.49 14.55
C LEU A 168 1.59 -5.84 14.09
N SER A 169 0.57 -5.81 14.96
CA SER A 169 -0.72 -5.21 14.64
C SER A 169 -0.63 -3.70 14.41
N ALA A 170 0.20 -2.99 15.20
CA ALA A 170 0.41 -1.56 15.04
C ALA A 170 0.98 -1.24 13.66
N HIS A 171 2.08 -1.90 13.26
CA HIS A 171 2.67 -1.73 11.93
C HIS A 171 1.70 -2.14 10.80
N PHE A 172 0.92 -3.20 11.01
CA PHE A 172 -0.07 -3.65 10.05
C PHE A 172 -1.20 -2.62 9.85
N LEU A 173 -1.72 -2.03 10.92
CA LEU A 173 -2.76 -1.00 10.85
C LEU A 173 -2.21 0.33 10.28
N GLU A 174 -0.97 0.68 10.60
CA GLU A 174 -0.26 1.83 10.01
C GLU A 174 -0.15 1.74 8.48
N PHE A 175 -0.09 0.52 7.93
CA PHE A 175 -0.13 0.31 6.48
C PHE A 175 -1.44 0.81 5.85
N PHE A 176 -2.57 0.91 6.55
CA PHE A 176 -3.83 1.34 5.95
C PHE A 176 -4.13 2.83 6.15
N MET A 177 -3.48 3.51 7.10
CA MET A 177 -3.82 4.90 7.46
C MET A 177 -3.76 5.91 6.29
N PRO A 178 -2.69 6.00 5.47
CA PRO A 178 -2.62 6.90 4.30
C PRO A 178 -3.61 6.59 3.18
N MET A 179 -4.21 5.39 3.18
CA MET A 179 -5.27 5.01 2.24
C MET A 179 -6.65 5.40 2.74
N GLU A 180 -6.74 5.99 3.95
CA GLU A 180 -8.00 6.36 4.61
C GLU A 180 -8.97 5.18 4.73
N LEU A 181 -8.43 3.97 4.92
CA LEU A 181 -9.21 2.75 5.08
C LEU A 181 -9.45 2.42 6.56
N ASP A 182 -10.72 2.25 6.89
CA ASP A 182 -11.18 1.76 8.18
C ASP A 182 -11.02 0.24 8.20
N VAL A 183 -10.05 -0.25 8.96
CA VAL A 183 -9.69 -1.67 8.97
C VAL A 183 -9.75 -2.28 10.36
N ALA A 184 -10.06 -3.56 10.38
CA ALA A 184 -9.86 -4.45 11.52
C ALA A 184 -9.10 -5.69 11.04
N VAL A 185 -8.34 -6.31 11.93
CA VAL A 185 -7.57 -7.51 11.63
C VAL A 185 -7.70 -8.52 12.76
N ALA A 186 -7.81 -9.79 12.39
CA ALA A 186 -7.75 -10.93 13.30
C ALA A 186 -6.46 -11.70 13.03
N PHE A 187 -5.66 -11.93 14.08
CA PHE A 187 -4.52 -12.84 14.07
C PHE A 187 -4.94 -14.15 14.73
N TRP A 188 -4.83 -15.25 13.99
CA TRP A 188 -5.15 -16.59 14.48
C TRP A 188 -3.88 -17.19 15.09
N TYR A 189 -3.73 -17.09 16.41
CA TYR A 189 -2.53 -17.45 17.13
C TYR A 189 -2.79 -18.68 18.01
N HIS A 190 -2.11 -19.79 17.71
CA HIS A 190 -2.39 -21.11 18.27
C HIS A 190 -3.88 -21.51 18.12
N GLN A 191 -4.63 -21.58 19.23
CA GLN A 191 -6.07 -21.86 19.26
C GLN A 191 -6.92 -20.62 19.50
N ASP A 192 -6.29 -19.47 19.74
CA ASP A 192 -6.94 -18.22 20.10
C ASP A 192 -7.01 -17.25 18.91
N ALA A 193 -7.88 -16.26 19.03
CA ALA A 193 -8.05 -15.19 18.07
C ALA A 193 -7.74 -13.85 18.74
N MET A 194 -6.75 -13.14 18.20
CA MET A 194 -6.35 -11.82 18.66
C MET A 194 -6.85 -10.77 17.67
N PHE A 195 -7.54 -9.77 18.17
CA PHE A 195 -8.29 -8.84 17.35
C PHE A 195 -7.82 -7.41 17.53
N TYR A 196 -7.61 -6.70 16.42
CA TYR A 196 -7.12 -5.32 16.43
C TYR A 196 -7.92 -4.46 15.45
N SER A 197 -8.09 -3.18 15.76
CA SER A 197 -8.78 -2.24 14.88
C SER A 197 -8.05 -0.90 14.83
N SER A 198 -8.13 -0.25 13.67
CA SER A 198 -7.69 1.14 13.46
C SER A 198 -8.40 2.15 14.39
N GLU A 199 -9.60 1.83 14.86
CA GLU A 199 -10.37 2.66 15.81
C GLU A 199 -10.08 2.31 17.30
N GLY A 200 -9.12 1.44 17.56
CA GLY A 200 -8.73 0.98 18.90
C GLY A 200 -9.49 -0.25 19.37
N ALA A 201 -10.77 -0.10 19.73
CA ALA A 201 -11.57 -1.22 20.25
C ALA A 201 -12.30 -1.96 19.12
N ILE A 202 -12.17 -3.29 19.07
CA ILE A 202 -12.93 -4.11 18.12
C ILE A 202 -14.39 -4.24 18.57
N GLN A 203 -15.32 -4.14 17.63
CA GLN A 203 -16.75 -4.33 17.90
C GLN A 203 -17.12 -5.81 17.90
N PRO A 204 -18.10 -6.26 18.71
CA PRO A 204 -18.52 -7.68 18.75
C PRO A 204 -18.95 -8.24 17.40
N ILE A 205 -19.59 -7.42 16.56
CA ILE A 205 -20.01 -7.81 15.21
C ILE A 205 -18.81 -8.08 14.28
N GLU A 206 -17.69 -7.41 14.50
CA GLU A 206 -16.47 -7.61 13.70
C GLU A 206 -15.80 -8.93 14.08
N GLN A 207 -15.78 -9.28 15.36
CA GLN A 207 -15.32 -10.59 15.84
C GLN A 207 -16.17 -11.73 15.24
N GLU A 208 -17.50 -11.61 15.29
CA GLU A 208 -18.41 -12.60 14.71
C GLU A 208 -18.21 -12.75 13.20
N LEU A 209 -17.98 -11.63 12.49
CA LEU A 209 -17.68 -11.64 11.06
C LEU A 209 -16.41 -12.42 10.74
N PHE A 210 -15.34 -12.23 11.52
CA PHE A 210 -14.10 -12.97 11.35
C PHE A 210 -14.29 -14.46 11.60
N GLU A 211 -14.87 -14.85 12.73
CA GLU A 211 -15.08 -16.24 13.09
C GLU A 211 -15.95 -16.98 12.05
N LYS A 212 -17.02 -16.34 11.59
CA LYS A 212 -17.93 -16.92 10.60
C LYS A 212 -17.28 -17.16 9.23
N HIS A 213 -16.32 -16.31 8.84
CA HIS A 213 -15.72 -16.36 7.51
C HIS A 213 -14.28 -16.88 7.49
N LYS A 214 -13.72 -17.30 8.63
CA LYS A 214 -12.35 -17.81 8.75
C LYS A 214 -12.04 -18.89 7.72
N ASP A 215 -12.90 -19.90 7.63
CA ASP A 215 -12.75 -21.04 6.70
C ASP A 215 -13.48 -20.82 5.35
N GLY A 216 -13.85 -19.56 5.08
CA GLY A 216 -14.57 -19.17 3.87
C GLY A 216 -13.68 -19.04 2.64
N SER A 217 -14.18 -18.35 1.62
CA SER A 217 -13.38 -17.97 0.46
C SER A 217 -12.29 -16.96 0.86
N ARG A 218 -11.21 -16.93 0.07
CA ARG A 218 -10.11 -15.97 0.25
C ARG A 218 -10.59 -14.52 0.27
N PHE A 219 -11.56 -14.19 -0.58
CA PHE A 219 -12.23 -12.89 -0.58
C PHE A 219 -13.70 -13.07 -0.29
N VAL A 220 -14.26 -12.25 0.60
CA VAL A 220 -15.69 -12.19 0.90
C VAL A 220 -16.13 -10.73 0.83
N ASP A 221 -16.87 -10.38 -0.22
CA ASP A 221 -17.37 -9.03 -0.44
C ASP A 221 -18.86 -8.92 -0.02
N PHE A 222 -19.21 -7.86 0.71
CA PHE A 222 -20.59 -7.57 1.10
C PHE A 222 -20.82 -6.07 1.31
N GLY A 223 -21.59 -5.46 0.40
CA GLY A 223 -21.77 -4.01 0.37
C GLY A 223 -20.44 -3.30 0.12
N ARG A 224 -20.07 -2.38 1.01
CA ARG A 224 -18.77 -1.68 1.01
C ARG A 224 -17.72 -2.33 1.90
N ARG A 225 -17.90 -3.60 2.25
CA ARG A 225 -16.99 -4.34 3.12
C ARG A 225 -16.37 -5.50 2.38
N THR A 226 -15.10 -5.74 2.64
CA THR A 226 -14.37 -6.88 2.08
C THR A 226 -13.56 -7.54 3.19
N ILE A 227 -13.73 -8.86 3.33
CA ILE A 227 -12.85 -9.70 4.14
C ILE A 227 -11.85 -10.38 3.22
N ILE A 228 -10.57 -10.37 3.60
CA ILE A 228 -9.49 -11.11 2.95
C ILE A 228 -8.89 -12.09 3.96
N ASN A 229 -8.99 -13.38 3.66
CA ASN A 229 -8.59 -14.46 4.56
C ASN A 229 -7.29 -15.12 4.12
N TYR A 230 -6.39 -15.30 5.09
CA TYR A 230 -5.21 -16.14 5.06
C TYR A 230 -5.23 -17.04 6.33
N PRO A 231 -4.47 -18.16 6.36
CA PRO A 231 -4.58 -19.12 7.45
C PRO A 231 -4.33 -18.54 8.85
N LYS A 232 -3.38 -17.59 8.99
CA LYS A 232 -3.04 -16.96 10.26
C LYS A 232 -3.50 -15.51 10.41
N VAL A 233 -4.08 -14.92 9.36
CA VAL A 233 -4.56 -13.53 9.39
C VAL A 233 -5.83 -13.36 8.56
N SER A 234 -6.80 -12.65 9.12
CA SER A 234 -7.99 -12.19 8.39
C SER A 234 -8.09 -10.68 8.50
N LEU A 235 -8.22 -9.99 7.37
CA LEU A 235 -8.40 -8.54 7.30
C LEU A 235 -9.83 -8.22 6.92
N LEU A 236 -10.46 -7.30 7.65
CA LEU A 236 -11.74 -6.69 7.33
C LEU A 236 -11.51 -5.23 6.96
N ILE A 237 -11.91 -4.86 5.75
CA ILE A 237 -11.94 -3.47 5.28
C ILE A 237 -13.39 -3.00 5.35
N LYS A 238 -13.69 -1.99 6.17
CA LYS A 238 -15.06 -1.54 6.48
C LYS A 238 -15.62 -0.59 5.42
N ASN A 239 -14.75 0.13 4.72
CA ASN A 239 -15.06 1.21 3.77
C ASN A 239 -14.41 0.98 2.39
N MET A 240 -14.44 -0.26 1.88
CA MET A 240 -13.86 -0.63 0.59
C MET A 240 -14.47 0.23 -0.56
N PRO A 241 -13.65 0.84 -1.44
CA PRO A 241 -14.10 1.75 -2.50
C PRO A 241 -14.67 0.99 -3.71
N VAL A 242 -15.78 0.28 -3.52
CA VAL A 242 -16.43 -0.55 -4.56
C VAL A 242 -16.97 0.26 -5.74
N ASP A 243 -17.18 1.56 -5.57
CA ASP A 243 -17.68 2.47 -6.62
C ASP A 243 -16.57 2.85 -7.62
N ASP A 244 -15.30 2.72 -7.23
CA ASP A 244 -14.13 2.92 -8.10
C ASP A 244 -13.50 1.57 -8.44
N VAL A 245 -13.81 1.05 -9.63
CA VAL A 245 -13.36 -0.26 -10.09
C VAL A 245 -11.83 -0.35 -10.18
N ALA A 246 -11.15 0.75 -10.50
CA ALA A 246 -9.70 0.76 -10.63
C ALA A 246 -9.02 0.66 -9.26
N VAL A 247 -9.46 1.47 -8.30
CA VAL A 247 -8.92 1.43 -6.92
C VAL A 247 -9.28 0.11 -6.24
N TYR A 248 -10.51 -0.37 -6.42
CA TYR A 248 -10.97 -1.65 -5.91
C TYR A 248 -10.11 -2.83 -6.40
N GLY A 249 -9.85 -2.89 -7.70
CA GLY A 249 -8.97 -3.91 -8.30
C GLY A 249 -7.55 -3.82 -7.73
N ARG A 250 -6.97 -2.62 -7.74
CA ARG A 250 -5.61 -2.38 -7.23
C ARG A 250 -5.44 -2.83 -5.78
N TYR A 251 -6.38 -2.49 -4.89
CA TYR A 251 -6.30 -2.90 -3.49
C TYR A 251 -6.43 -4.42 -3.29
N LYS A 252 -7.23 -5.10 -4.13
CA LYS A 252 -7.31 -6.56 -4.12
C LYS A 252 -6.04 -7.24 -4.63
N ASP A 253 -5.23 -6.56 -5.44
CA ASP A 253 -3.91 -7.03 -5.86
C ASP A 253 -2.82 -6.67 -4.83
N LEU A 254 -2.93 -5.52 -4.17
CA LEU A 254 -1.93 -4.97 -3.25
C LEU A 254 -1.94 -5.66 -1.87
N PHE A 255 -3.10 -5.72 -1.20
CA PHE A 255 -3.22 -6.19 0.17
C PHE A 255 -2.81 -7.65 0.39
N PRO A 256 -2.99 -8.58 -0.57
CA PRO A 256 -2.41 -9.91 -0.50
C PRO A 256 -0.95 -9.98 -0.08
N HIS A 257 -0.09 -9.06 -0.53
CA HIS A 257 1.35 -9.09 -0.23
C HIS A 257 1.64 -8.89 1.25
N ILE A 258 0.98 -7.92 1.89
CA ILE A 258 1.15 -7.68 3.32
C ILE A 258 0.51 -8.79 4.15
N LEU A 259 -0.62 -9.34 3.71
CA LEU A 259 -1.28 -10.45 4.40
C LEU A 259 -0.43 -11.72 4.36
N GLU A 260 0.22 -12.00 3.24
CA GLU A 260 1.15 -13.12 3.10
C GLU A 260 2.38 -12.96 4.00
N ALA A 261 2.98 -11.77 4.05
CA ALA A 261 4.09 -11.48 4.97
C ALA A 261 3.66 -11.63 6.44
N THR A 262 2.47 -11.16 6.79
CA THR A 262 1.90 -11.25 8.15
C THR A 262 1.62 -12.70 8.53
N ASP A 263 1.00 -13.47 7.62
CA ASP A 263 0.73 -14.90 7.81
C ASP A 263 2.02 -15.68 8.07
N ALA A 264 3.07 -15.43 7.28
CA ALA A 264 4.38 -16.03 7.48
C ALA A 264 5.00 -15.62 8.82
N LYS A 265 4.94 -14.32 9.17
CA LYS A 265 5.51 -13.81 10.43
C LYS A 265 4.82 -14.40 11.66
N ILE A 266 3.50 -14.55 11.64
CA ILE A 266 2.76 -15.17 12.75
C ILE A 266 3.16 -16.63 12.92
N ARG A 267 3.32 -17.39 11.83
CA ARG A 267 3.82 -18.78 11.92
C ARG A 267 5.23 -18.85 12.51
N ASP A 268 6.10 -17.93 12.11
CA ASP A 268 7.46 -17.84 12.64
C ASP A 268 7.48 -17.54 14.15
N MET A 269 6.58 -16.65 14.61
CA MET A 269 6.38 -16.38 16.04
C MET A 269 5.93 -17.63 16.80
N GLU A 270 4.92 -18.37 16.30
CA GLU A 270 4.45 -19.60 16.94
C GLU A 270 5.55 -20.66 17.02
N VAL A 271 6.30 -20.88 15.93
CA VAL A 271 7.40 -21.84 15.90
C VAL A 271 8.50 -21.46 16.90
N SER A 272 8.82 -20.18 17.02
CA SER A 272 9.81 -19.66 17.97
C SER A 272 9.34 -19.86 19.41
N GLU A 273 8.08 -19.59 19.70
CA GLU A 273 7.48 -19.80 21.02
C GLU A 273 7.46 -21.29 21.41
N ASP A 274 7.03 -22.17 20.49
CA ASP A 274 7.02 -23.62 20.70
C ASP A 274 8.43 -24.17 20.99
N ALA A 275 9.45 -23.63 20.33
CA ALA A 275 10.84 -24.00 20.57
C ALA A 275 11.29 -23.61 21.99
N LEU A 276 10.97 -22.38 22.43
CA LEU A 276 11.28 -21.92 23.78
C LEU A 276 10.58 -22.77 24.85
N ASN A 277 9.28 -23.03 24.68
CA ASN A 277 8.48 -23.84 25.60
C ASN A 277 9.04 -25.27 25.73
N LYS A 278 9.50 -25.88 24.62
CA LYS A 278 10.14 -27.20 24.64
C LYS A 278 11.45 -27.20 25.41
N VAL A 279 12.30 -26.19 25.23
CA VAL A 279 13.57 -26.07 25.95
C VAL A 279 13.33 -25.89 27.45
N GLU A 280 12.31 -25.12 27.83
CA GLU A 280 11.92 -24.96 29.23
C GLU A 280 11.41 -26.27 29.85
N HIS A 281 10.53 -27.00 29.14
CA HIS A 281 10.01 -28.29 29.61
C HIS A 281 11.11 -29.35 29.78
N ILE A 282 12.01 -29.48 28.79
CA ILE A 282 13.22 -30.31 28.92
C ILE A 282 13.97 -29.93 30.19
N GLY A 283 14.03 -28.63 30.48
CA GLY A 283 14.72 -28.14 31.65
C GLY A 283 14.11 -28.55 32.98
N GLN A 284 12.79 -28.58 33.08
CA GLN A 284 12.07 -29.08 34.24
C GLN A 284 12.33 -30.58 34.46
N VAL A 285 12.28 -31.38 33.39
CA VAL A 285 12.55 -32.83 33.46
C VAL A 285 13.98 -33.12 33.93
N PHE A 286 14.98 -32.36 33.46
CA PHE A 286 16.36 -32.52 33.94
C PHE A 286 16.52 -32.11 35.41
N ALA A 287 15.81 -31.08 35.87
CA ALA A 287 15.84 -30.69 37.28
C ALA A 287 15.26 -31.80 38.16
N GLU A 288 14.12 -32.37 37.79
CA GLU A 288 13.51 -33.51 38.50
C GLU A 288 14.43 -34.74 38.53
N LEU A 289 15.11 -35.05 37.41
CA LEU A 289 16.07 -36.15 37.35
C LEU A 289 17.27 -35.91 38.27
N SER A 290 17.76 -34.67 38.34
CA SER A 290 18.85 -34.27 39.24
C SER A 290 18.49 -34.48 40.70
N ASP A 291 17.28 -34.04 41.09
CA ASP A 291 16.77 -34.18 42.44
C ASP A 291 16.62 -35.66 42.81
N HIS A 292 16.08 -36.49 41.91
CA HIS A 292 15.95 -37.93 42.13
C HIS A 292 17.32 -38.62 42.29
N LEU A 293 18.26 -38.31 41.40
CA LEU A 293 19.63 -38.84 41.48
C LEU A 293 20.36 -38.38 42.74
N SER A 294 20.11 -37.16 43.22
CA SER A 294 20.64 -36.69 44.50
C SER A 294 20.09 -37.54 45.65
N GLY A 295 18.79 -37.82 45.67
CA GLY A 295 18.19 -38.70 46.67
C GLY A 295 18.77 -40.12 46.65
N VAL A 296 19.01 -40.68 45.47
CA VAL A 296 19.68 -41.99 45.32
C VAL A 296 21.13 -41.92 45.81
N GLY A 297 21.88 -40.89 45.41
CA GLY A 297 23.26 -40.67 45.85
C GLY A 297 23.37 -40.56 47.37
N ASP A 298 22.52 -39.76 48.01
CA ASP A 298 22.48 -39.61 49.47
C ASP A 298 22.16 -40.94 50.17
N HIS A 299 21.25 -41.74 49.60
CA HIS A 299 20.92 -43.06 50.11
C HIS A 299 22.10 -44.03 50.04
N TYR A 300 22.78 -44.10 48.88
CA TYR A 300 23.94 -44.96 48.69
C TYR A 300 25.12 -44.53 49.56
N SER A 301 25.38 -43.23 49.67
CA SER A 301 26.41 -42.68 50.57
C SER A 301 26.15 -43.06 52.02
N GLY A 302 24.89 -42.98 52.47
CA GLY A 302 24.48 -43.47 53.80
C GLY A 302 24.73 -44.97 53.99
N LYS A 303 24.45 -45.79 52.96
CA LYS A 303 24.72 -47.24 52.99
C LYS A 303 26.21 -47.55 53.03
N VAL A 304 27.04 -46.82 52.29
CA VAL A 304 28.50 -46.95 52.34
C VAL A 304 29.02 -46.63 53.76
N ALA A 305 28.52 -45.57 54.38
CA ALA A 305 28.89 -45.21 55.76
C ALA A 305 28.45 -46.27 56.79
N GLU A 306 27.25 -46.84 56.63
CA GLU A 306 26.79 -47.98 57.44
C GLU A 306 27.70 -49.21 57.26
N PHE A 307 28.05 -49.57 56.03
CA PHE A 307 28.96 -50.68 55.72
C PHE A 307 30.35 -50.48 56.30
N GLN A 308 30.90 -49.27 56.19
CA GLN A 308 32.20 -48.93 56.75
C GLN A 308 32.19 -49.09 58.29
N THR A 309 31.13 -48.62 58.95
CA THR A 309 30.96 -48.78 60.40
C THR A 309 30.89 -50.26 60.81
N VAL A 310 30.23 -51.10 60.00
CA VAL A 310 30.19 -52.55 60.24
C VAL A 310 31.59 -53.15 60.07
N LEU A 311 32.30 -52.83 58.99
CA LEU A 311 33.66 -53.29 58.69
C LEU A 311 34.68 -52.93 59.79
N GLU A 312 34.54 -51.74 60.39
CA GLU A 312 35.41 -51.26 61.47
C GLU A 312 35.03 -51.82 62.86
N SER A 313 33.91 -52.54 62.98
CA SER A 313 33.46 -53.10 64.26
C SER A 313 34.16 -54.41 64.64
N ASP A 314 34.47 -54.59 65.93
CA ASP A 314 35.08 -55.81 66.50
C ASP A 314 34.27 -57.10 66.27
N LYS A 315 33.03 -56.99 65.76
CA LYS A 315 32.12 -58.12 65.49
C LYS A 315 32.54 -58.99 64.31
N LEU A 316 33.44 -58.51 63.43
CA LEU A 316 33.92 -59.29 62.27
C LEU A 316 34.96 -60.36 62.62
N ALA A 317 35.55 -60.34 63.82
CA ALA A 317 36.55 -61.31 64.23
C ALA A 317 36.06 -62.77 64.20
N VAL A 318 34.74 -62.99 64.17
CA VAL A 318 34.05 -64.29 64.21
C VAL A 318 33.76 -64.86 62.80
N LEU A 319 33.79 -64.04 61.75
CA LEU A 319 33.52 -64.46 60.36
C LEU A 319 34.70 -65.19 59.72
N GLU A 320 34.42 -66.15 58.85
CA GLU A 320 35.45 -66.87 58.07
C GLU A 320 36.15 -65.93 57.08
N SER A 321 37.39 -66.25 56.70
CA SER A 321 38.19 -65.45 55.77
C SER A 321 37.49 -65.22 54.43
N SER A 322 36.76 -66.22 53.91
CA SER A 322 36.02 -66.10 52.65
C SER A 322 34.83 -65.14 52.71
N GLU A 323 34.21 -64.99 53.88
CA GLU A 323 33.08 -64.10 54.10
C GLU A 323 33.53 -62.65 54.23
N ARG A 324 34.70 -62.41 54.85
CA ARG A 324 35.32 -61.07 54.93
C ARG A 324 35.74 -60.57 53.55
N GLU A 325 36.30 -61.44 52.73
CA GLU A 325 36.73 -61.11 51.36
C GLU A 325 35.53 -60.69 50.49
N ARG A 326 34.41 -61.41 50.56
CA ARG A 326 33.16 -61.02 49.89
C ARG A 326 32.57 -59.71 50.40
N LEU A 327 32.67 -59.43 51.70
CA LEU A 327 32.17 -58.17 52.28
C LEU A 327 33.01 -56.98 51.81
N GLN A 328 34.32 -57.17 51.68
CA GLN A 328 35.26 -56.20 51.14
C GLN A 328 34.96 -55.91 49.66
N GLU A 329 34.78 -56.95 48.84
CA GLU A 329 34.39 -56.80 47.42
C GLU A 329 33.05 -56.05 47.27
N LEU A 330 32.08 -56.36 48.13
CA LEU A 330 30.78 -55.67 48.12
C LEU A 330 30.93 -54.19 48.47
N TYR A 331 31.74 -53.86 49.48
CA TYR A 331 32.03 -52.49 49.88
C TYR A 331 32.72 -51.68 48.76
N GLU A 332 33.72 -52.27 48.09
CA GLU A 332 34.39 -51.65 46.94
C GLU A 332 33.40 -51.38 45.80
N HIS A 333 32.49 -52.33 45.53
CA HIS A 333 31.45 -52.15 44.52
C HIS A 333 30.45 -51.04 44.87
N PHE A 334 30.02 -50.93 46.12
CA PHE A 334 29.13 -49.85 46.58
C PHE A 334 29.82 -48.48 46.54
N THR A 335 31.11 -48.43 46.87
CA THR A 335 31.92 -47.20 46.79
C THR A 335 32.04 -46.74 45.33
N TYR A 336 32.35 -47.65 44.41
CA TYR A 336 32.40 -47.37 42.98
C TYR A 336 31.07 -46.83 42.43
N LEU A 337 29.94 -47.45 42.80
CA LEU A 337 28.61 -46.97 42.44
C LEU A 337 28.31 -45.55 42.96
N SER A 338 28.74 -45.24 44.18
CA SER A 338 28.59 -43.91 44.77
C SER A 338 29.41 -42.85 44.02
N ASP A 339 30.62 -43.20 43.57
CA ASP A 339 31.48 -42.31 42.79
C ASP A 339 30.89 -42.06 41.38
N GLU A 340 30.40 -43.10 40.70
CA GLU A 340 29.71 -42.97 39.40
C GLU A 340 28.46 -42.06 39.50
N LEU A 341 27.65 -42.21 40.56
CA LEU A 341 26.50 -41.33 40.80
C LEU A 341 26.91 -39.86 40.99
N THR A 342 28.05 -39.63 41.64
CA THR A 342 28.61 -38.29 41.83
C THR A 342 29.04 -37.67 40.50
N ILE A 343 29.65 -38.45 39.61
CA ILE A 343 30.03 -38.02 38.25
C ILE A 343 28.79 -37.69 37.42
N ILE A 344 27.75 -38.53 37.46
CA ILE A 344 26.49 -38.29 36.74
C ILE A 344 25.84 -36.98 37.23
N LYS A 345 25.82 -36.74 38.55
CA LYS A 345 25.27 -35.50 39.13
C LYS A 345 26.01 -34.26 38.62
N TYR A 346 27.35 -34.31 38.59
CA TYR A 346 28.17 -33.22 38.04
C TYR A 346 27.84 -32.95 36.56
N LYS A 347 27.76 -34.00 35.74
CA LYS A 347 27.43 -33.89 34.31
C LYS A 347 26.03 -33.31 34.08
N LEU A 348 25.06 -33.66 34.91
CA LEU A 348 23.71 -33.09 34.82
C LEU A 348 23.68 -31.58 35.16
N GLY A 349 24.54 -31.16 36.09
CA GLY A 349 24.78 -29.75 36.39
C GLY A 349 25.29 -28.97 35.18
N GLU A 350 26.32 -29.50 34.50
CA GLU A 350 26.86 -28.89 33.27
C GLU A 350 25.78 -28.76 32.16
N VAL A 351 24.94 -29.79 31.97
CA VAL A 351 23.84 -29.75 30.99
C VAL A 351 22.82 -28.65 31.34
N THR A 352 22.51 -28.48 32.61
CA THR A 352 21.57 -27.45 33.08
C THR A 352 22.13 -26.04 32.83
N GLU A 353 23.42 -25.83 33.06
CA GLU A 353 24.11 -24.56 32.81
C GLU A 353 24.16 -24.22 31.30
N VAL A 354 24.57 -25.18 30.47
CA VAL A 354 24.62 -25.02 29.00
C VAL A 354 23.23 -24.73 28.43
N ARG A 355 22.18 -25.38 28.95
CA ARG A 355 20.79 -25.11 28.55
C ARG A 355 20.37 -23.69 28.92
N GLN A 356 20.72 -23.21 30.11
CA GLN A 356 20.37 -21.84 30.53
C GLN A 356 20.99 -20.81 29.58
N GLN A 357 22.26 -21.00 29.19
CA GLN A 357 22.92 -20.17 28.20
C GLN A 357 22.24 -20.23 26.82
N LEU A 358 21.72 -21.40 26.42
CA LEU A 358 20.94 -21.55 25.18
C LEU A 358 19.61 -20.79 25.24
N ILE A 359 18.88 -20.86 26.37
CA ILE A 359 17.63 -20.08 26.57
C ILE A 359 17.91 -18.59 26.47
N GLU A 360 18.94 -18.10 27.15
CA GLU A 360 19.33 -16.68 27.08
C GLU A 360 19.73 -16.26 25.66
N SER A 361 20.42 -17.13 24.93
CA SER A 361 20.80 -16.87 23.54
C SER A 361 19.58 -16.85 22.61
N LEU A 362 18.65 -17.80 22.76
CA LEU A 362 17.40 -17.84 21.99
C LEU A 362 16.53 -16.61 22.28
N ASN A 363 16.42 -16.20 23.55
CA ASN A 363 15.69 -14.99 23.93
C ASN A 363 16.32 -13.71 23.36
N LYS A 364 17.65 -13.64 23.24
CA LYS A 364 18.33 -12.53 22.56
C LYS A 364 18.07 -12.52 21.06
N ILE A 365 18.02 -13.69 20.41
CA ILE A 365 17.69 -13.82 18.98
C ILE A 365 16.21 -13.50 18.72
N ALA A 366 15.33 -13.79 19.68
CA ALA A 366 13.92 -13.43 19.64
C ALA A 366 13.63 -11.96 19.99
N LYS A 367 14.63 -11.19 20.44
CA LYS A 367 14.57 -9.73 20.65
C LYS A 367 15.86 -9.04 20.20
N PRO A 368 16.24 -9.13 18.92
CA PRO A 368 17.39 -8.40 18.48
C PRO A 368 16.93 -6.97 18.11
N TRP A 369 17.77 -5.97 18.37
CA TRP A 369 17.62 -4.58 17.89
C TRP A 369 16.69 -3.67 18.71
N GLY A 370 17.21 -2.50 19.12
CA GLY A 370 16.46 -1.45 19.81
C GLY A 370 15.64 -0.61 18.82
N GLU A 371 14.63 0.10 19.34
CA GLU A 371 13.69 0.95 18.58
C GLU A 371 14.37 1.99 17.65
N ASP A 372 15.66 2.28 17.85
CA ASP A 372 16.45 3.27 17.10
C ASP A 372 16.91 2.83 15.69
N GLU A 373 16.74 1.56 15.30
CA GLU A 373 17.15 1.05 13.96
C GLU A 373 15.98 0.75 13.02
N VAL A 374 14.74 0.98 13.46
CA VAL A 374 13.55 0.87 12.60
C VAL A 374 13.40 2.18 11.83
N ALA A 375 13.49 2.12 10.50
CA ALA A 375 13.30 3.29 9.63
C ALA A 375 12.01 4.04 10.04
N SER A 376 12.18 5.24 10.59
CA SER A 376 11.10 6.05 11.10
C SER A 376 10.31 6.66 9.95
N GLN A 377 9.10 7.13 10.23
CA GLN A 377 8.25 7.80 9.24
C GLN A 377 8.91 9.05 8.62
N ALA A 378 9.96 9.61 9.25
CA ALA A 378 10.71 10.76 8.78
C ALA A 378 11.88 10.40 7.84
N ASP A 379 12.30 9.13 7.77
CA ASP A 379 13.48 8.71 6.99
C ASP A 379 13.21 8.55 5.49
N ILE A 380 11.97 8.81 5.08
CA ILE A 380 11.59 8.91 3.67
C ILE A 380 10.91 10.27 3.49
N GLU A 381 11.72 11.33 3.50
CA GLU A 381 11.34 12.57 2.84
C GLU A 381 11.07 12.25 1.35
N LEU A 382 9.77 12.16 1.05
CA LEU A 382 9.09 12.43 -0.22
C LEU A 382 9.98 12.56 -1.46
N PHE A 383 9.90 11.56 -2.35
CA PHE A 383 10.03 11.78 -3.79
C PHE A 383 8.67 12.13 -4.38
#